data_AF-A0A9X2CD04-F1
#
_entry.id   AF-A0A9X2CD04-F1
#
_cell.length_a   1.000
_cell.length_b   1.000
_cell.length_c   1.000
_cell.angle_alpha   90.00
_cell.angle_beta   90.00
_cell.angle_gamma   90.00
#
_symmetry.space_group_name_H-M   'P 1'
#
loop_
_entity.id
_entity.type
_entity.pdbx_description
1 polymer ?
#
loop_
_entity_poly.entity_id
_entity_poly.type
_entity_poly.pdbx_seq_one_letter_code
_entity_poly.pdbx_strand_id
1 'polypeptide(L)'
;MAVLITLISGCSSSEQIALYDDLEQRGGAIYYQDALYTGIVIHKDSQQRIKAKGYLRDGLLQGEVVSYDIYARVTRTEHFKDGKPHGVLTQFYEDGTIEEQGQFEDGQAVGKWLLYYKSGALARESFHKNDRPEGKWTYFNEDGTIKEIRTYKNGQQI
;
A
#
# COMPACT_ATOMS: atom_id res chain seq x y z
N MET A 1 -2.54 -29.06 -2.50
CA MET A 1 -1.58 -29.48 -3.55
C MET A 1 -1.04 -28.18 -4.15
N ALA A 2 0.07 -27.66 -3.61
CA ALA A 2 0.63 -26.39 -4.04
C ALA A 2 1.30 -26.58 -5.41
N VAL A 3 0.92 -25.76 -6.40
CA VAL A 3 1.53 -25.76 -7.73
C VAL A 3 2.66 -24.73 -7.71
N LEU A 4 3.89 -25.17 -7.49
CA LEU A 4 5.08 -24.35 -7.67
C LEU A 4 5.31 -24.16 -9.18
N ILE A 5 4.86 -23.05 -9.75
CA ILE A 5 5.15 -22.71 -11.16
C ILE A 5 6.57 -22.17 -11.23
N THR A 6 7.53 -23.05 -11.44
CA THR A 6 8.91 -22.68 -11.80
C THR A 6 8.96 -22.40 -13.30
N LEU A 7 8.91 -21.13 -13.70
CA LEU A 7 9.21 -20.73 -15.07
C LEU A 7 10.73 -20.79 -15.26
N ILE A 8 11.22 -21.93 -15.75
CA ILE A 8 12.63 -22.11 -16.11
C ILE A 8 12.84 -21.46 -17.48
N SER A 9 13.55 -20.33 -17.53
CA SER A 9 14.23 -19.90 -18.75
C SER A 9 15.59 -19.29 -18.40
N GLY A 10 16.62 -19.78 -19.09
CA GLY A 10 18.02 -19.53 -18.78
C GLY A 10 18.40 -18.06 -18.71
N CYS A 11 19.33 -17.77 -17.80
CA CYS A 11 20.08 -16.51 -17.70
C CYS A 11 19.24 -15.24 -17.49
N SER A 12 18.34 -15.25 -16.51
CA SER A 12 18.11 -14.16 -15.55
C SER A 12 17.38 -14.81 -14.37
N SER A 13 17.56 -14.32 -13.14
CA SER A 13 16.87 -14.88 -11.97
C SER A 13 15.35 -14.83 -12.17
N SER A 14 14.74 -15.92 -12.63
CA SER A 14 13.28 -16.03 -12.71
C SER A 14 12.74 -15.84 -11.30
N GLU A 15 11.98 -14.77 -11.06
CA GLU A 15 11.40 -14.50 -9.76
C GLU A 15 10.50 -15.66 -9.34
N GLN A 16 10.71 -16.19 -8.13
CA GLN A 16 9.84 -17.22 -7.58
C GLN A 16 8.45 -16.63 -7.33
N ILE A 17 7.39 -17.41 -7.57
CA ILE A 17 6.00 -16.98 -7.36
C ILE A 17 5.33 -17.98 -6.42
N ALA A 18 4.68 -17.47 -5.37
CA ALA A 18 3.88 -18.27 -4.43
C ALA A 18 2.52 -17.61 -4.19
N LEU A 19 1.53 -18.43 -3.86
CA LEU A 19 0.26 -17.94 -3.32
C LEU A 19 0.46 -17.67 -1.83
N TYR A 20 -0.10 -16.56 -1.33
CA TYR A 20 0.00 -16.19 0.09
C TYR A 20 -0.49 -17.31 1.01
N ASP A 21 -1.56 -18.02 0.62
CA ASP A 21 -2.16 -19.11 1.39
C ASP A 21 -1.27 -20.37 1.49
N ASP A 22 -0.24 -20.48 0.64
CA ASP A 22 0.76 -21.56 0.67
C ASP A 22 1.99 -21.19 1.54
N LEU A 23 2.01 -19.99 2.12
CA LEU A 23 3.12 -19.46 2.92
C LEU A 23 2.76 -19.42 4.42
N GLU A 24 3.78 -19.45 5.26
CA GLU A 24 3.63 -19.44 6.71
C GLU A 24 4.19 -18.16 7.32
N GLN A 25 3.38 -17.44 8.10
CA GLN A 25 3.84 -16.26 8.83
C GLN A 25 4.34 -16.67 10.23
N ARG A 26 5.60 -16.37 10.54
CA ARG A 26 6.24 -16.67 11.82
C ARG A 26 7.06 -15.46 12.27
N GLY A 27 6.76 -14.90 13.45
CA GLY A 27 7.54 -13.78 14.01
C GLY A 27 7.59 -12.52 13.15
N GLY A 28 6.58 -12.28 12.31
CA GLY A 28 6.51 -11.13 11.39
C GLY A 28 7.18 -11.33 10.03
N ALA A 29 7.86 -12.46 9.81
CA ALA A 29 8.42 -12.84 8.53
C ALA A 29 7.62 -13.99 7.88
N ILE A 30 7.73 -14.09 6.56
CA ILE A 30 7.03 -15.08 5.75
C ILE A 30 8.00 -16.16 5.30
N TYR A 31 7.58 -17.40 5.49
CA TYR A 31 8.33 -18.61 5.19
C TYR A 31 7.60 -19.42 4.12
N TYR A 32 8.36 -20.14 3.31
CA TYR A 32 7.86 -21.27 2.55
C TYR A 32 8.55 -22.52 3.08
N GLN A 33 7.75 -23.47 3.60
CA GLN A 33 8.27 -24.55 4.42
C GLN A 33 9.03 -23.96 5.62
N ASP A 34 10.34 -24.17 5.72
CA ASP A 34 11.18 -23.71 6.83
C ASP A 34 12.24 -22.67 6.41
N ALA A 35 12.14 -22.13 5.20
CA ALA A 35 13.04 -21.10 4.69
C ALA A 35 12.31 -19.75 4.54
N LEU A 36 13.02 -18.66 4.82
CA LEU A 36 12.52 -17.31 4.51
C LEU A 36 12.24 -17.18 3.01
N TYR A 37 11.06 -16.70 2.67
CA TYR A 37 10.64 -16.64 1.28
C TYR A 37 11.15 -15.38 0.58
N THR A 38 11.71 -15.55 -0.62
CA THR A 38 12.11 -14.46 -1.51
C THR A 38 11.49 -14.67 -2.88
N GLY A 39 10.65 -13.73 -3.31
CA GLY A 39 9.93 -13.81 -4.56
C GLY A 39 8.64 -13.00 -4.57
N ILE A 40 7.92 -13.08 -5.68
CA ILE A 40 6.57 -12.54 -5.81
C ILE A 40 5.62 -13.37 -4.95
N VAL A 41 4.69 -12.68 -4.30
CA VAL A 41 3.53 -13.28 -3.64
C VAL A 41 2.25 -12.74 -4.24
N ILE A 42 1.30 -13.65 -4.46
CA ILE A 42 -0.06 -13.33 -4.92
C ILE A 42 -1.04 -13.75 -3.82
N HIS A 43 -1.83 -12.80 -3.34
CA HIS A 43 -2.95 -13.07 -2.44
C HIS A 43 -4.23 -13.11 -3.27
N LYS A 44 -4.98 -14.21 -3.18
CA LYS A 44 -6.26 -14.40 -3.87
C LYS A 44 -7.43 -14.37 -2.88
N ASP A 45 -8.63 -14.12 -3.37
CA ASP A 45 -9.85 -14.33 -2.61
C ASP A 45 -10.38 -15.77 -2.73
N SER A 46 -11.49 -16.06 -2.04
CA SER A 46 -12.13 -17.38 -2.07
C SER A 46 -12.66 -17.79 -3.45
N GLN A 47 -12.84 -16.83 -4.38
CA GLN A 47 -13.24 -17.05 -5.77
C GLN A 47 -12.03 -17.11 -6.71
N GLN A 48 -10.81 -17.22 -6.18
CA GLN A 48 -9.55 -17.28 -6.92
C GLN A 48 -9.18 -16.01 -7.69
N ARG A 49 -9.81 -14.87 -7.39
CA ARG A 49 -9.45 -13.56 -7.96
C ARG A 49 -8.27 -12.97 -7.21
N ILE A 50 -7.37 -12.28 -7.90
CA ILE A 50 -6.19 -11.65 -7.28
C ILE A 50 -6.65 -10.44 -6.47
N LYS A 51 -6.37 -10.44 -5.16
CA LYS A 51 -6.61 -9.30 -4.26
C LYS A 51 -5.39 -8.41 -4.12
N ALA A 52 -4.21 -8.99 -4.13
CA ALA A 52 -2.97 -8.24 -4.02
C ALA A 52 -1.79 -9.01 -4.63
N LYS A 53 -0.79 -8.25 -5.07
CA LYS A 53 0.51 -8.77 -5.50
C LYS A 53 1.60 -7.90 -4.88
N GLY A 54 2.67 -8.53 -4.42
CA GLY A 54 3.86 -7.85 -3.90
C GLY A 54 5.10 -8.71 -4.03
N TYR A 55 6.23 -8.20 -3.57
CA TYR A 55 7.50 -8.91 -3.52
C TYR A 55 8.00 -9.03 -2.08
N LEU A 56 8.48 -10.22 -1.73
CA LEU A 56 9.15 -10.50 -0.47
C LEU A 56 10.66 -10.70 -0.72
N ARG A 57 11.48 -10.16 0.18
CA ARG A 57 12.91 -10.50 0.33
C ARG A 57 13.14 -10.93 1.76
N ASP A 58 13.68 -12.13 1.94
CA ASP A 58 13.97 -12.71 3.25
C ASP A 58 12.73 -12.69 4.17
N GLY A 59 11.58 -13.04 3.58
CA GLY A 59 10.29 -13.09 4.27
C GLY A 59 9.65 -11.74 4.58
N LEU A 60 10.23 -10.62 4.13
CA LEU A 60 9.73 -9.27 4.41
C LEU A 60 9.33 -8.55 3.12
N LEU A 61 8.22 -7.79 3.15
CA LEU A 61 7.76 -7.02 2.00
C LEU A 61 8.80 -5.97 1.58
N GLN A 62 9.00 -5.85 0.28
CA GLN A 62 9.87 -4.86 -0.34
C GLN A 62 9.20 -4.26 -1.58
N GLY A 63 9.44 -2.97 -1.78
CA GLY A 63 8.96 -2.25 -2.95
C GLY A 63 7.44 -2.11 -2.95
N GLU A 64 6.87 -2.02 -4.15
CA GLU A 64 5.45 -1.75 -4.32
C GLU A 64 4.59 -3.01 -4.12
N VAL A 65 3.53 -2.85 -3.33
CA VAL A 65 2.40 -3.78 -3.24
C VAL A 65 1.22 -3.15 -3.94
N VAL A 66 0.58 -3.91 -4.83
CA VAL A 66 -0.60 -3.49 -5.60
C VAL A 66 -1.80 -4.30 -5.14
N SER A 67 -2.88 -3.61 -4.79
CA SER A 67 -4.16 -4.22 -4.41
C SER A 67 -5.20 -4.00 -5.49
N TYR A 68 -6.09 -4.97 -5.64
CA TYR A 68 -7.12 -5.00 -6.69
C TYR A 68 -8.50 -5.25 -6.10
N ASP A 69 -9.52 -4.75 -6.79
CA ASP A 69 -10.90 -5.13 -6.54
C ASP A 69 -11.33 -6.40 -7.30
N ILE A 70 -12.60 -6.74 -7.20
CA ILE A 70 -13.18 -7.94 -7.82
C ILE A 70 -13.20 -7.91 -9.36
N TYR A 71 -12.98 -6.74 -9.96
CA TYR A 71 -12.90 -6.52 -11.41
C TYR A 71 -11.44 -6.31 -11.87
N ALA A 72 -10.47 -6.64 -11.01
CA ALA A 72 -9.04 -6.48 -11.25
C ALA A 72 -8.59 -5.02 -11.47
N ARG A 73 -9.36 -4.03 -11.01
CA ARG A 73 -8.96 -2.63 -11.01
C ARG A 73 -8.07 -2.35 -9.81
N VAL A 74 -7.03 -1.53 -9.99
CA VAL A 74 -6.14 -1.14 -8.89
C VAL A 74 -6.90 -0.26 -7.92
N THR A 75 -6.90 -0.64 -6.63
CA THR A 75 -7.54 0.14 -5.56
C THR A 75 -6.51 0.83 -4.68
N ARG A 76 -5.29 0.29 -4.60
CA ARG A 76 -4.22 0.83 -3.77
C ARG A 76 -2.85 0.40 -4.27
N THR A 77 -1.90 1.32 -4.28
CA THR A 77 -0.46 1.03 -4.31
C THR A 77 0.19 1.52 -3.03
N GLU A 78 1.09 0.73 -2.47
CA GLU A 78 1.79 1.06 -1.24
C GLU A 78 3.22 0.52 -1.29
N HIS A 79 4.19 1.36 -0.93
CA HIS A 79 5.59 0.98 -0.90
C HIS A 79 5.99 0.45 0.48
N PHE A 80 6.80 -0.61 0.49
CA PHE A 80 7.33 -1.26 1.67
C PHE A 80 8.85 -1.34 1.64
N LYS A 81 9.45 -1.29 2.82
CA LYS A 81 10.87 -1.58 3.06
C LYS A 81 10.97 -2.42 4.32
N ASP A 82 11.61 -3.58 4.20
CA ASP A 82 11.85 -4.51 5.31
C ASP A 82 10.57 -4.81 6.12
N GLY A 83 9.46 -5.03 5.39
CA GLY A 83 8.18 -5.40 5.98
C GLY A 83 7.34 -4.24 6.52
N LYS A 84 7.82 -2.99 6.43
CA LYS A 84 7.10 -1.80 6.91
C LYS A 84 6.73 -0.87 5.75
N PRO A 85 5.58 -0.18 5.81
CA PRO A 85 5.27 0.91 4.87
C PRO A 85 6.39 1.94 4.84
N HIS A 86 6.94 2.23 3.67
CA HIS A 86 8.03 3.16 3.47
C HIS A 86 8.01 3.68 2.03
N GLY A 87 7.75 4.98 1.87
CA GLY A 87 7.52 5.62 0.57
C GLY A 87 6.05 5.94 0.33
N VAL A 88 5.67 6.04 -0.94
CA VAL A 88 4.36 6.55 -1.36
C VAL A 88 3.25 5.51 -1.16
N LEU A 89 2.12 5.98 -0.66
CA LEU A 89 0.83 5.29 -0.72
C LEU A 89 -0.12 6.10 -1.62
N THR A 90 -0.82 5.40 -2.51
CA THR A 90 -1.89 5.95 -3.34
C THR A 90 -3.10 5.04 -3.28
N GLN A 91 -4.28 5.60 -3.01
CA GLN A 91 -5.58 4.93 -3.07
C GLN A 91 -6.37 5.49 -4.25
N PHE A 92 -7.19 4.66 -4.86
CA PHE A 92 -7.92 4.98 -6.07
C PHE A 92 -9.42 4.73 -5.89
N TYR A 93 -10.21 5.63 -6.45
CA TYR A 93 -11.62 5.38 -6.69
C TYR A 93 -11.83 4.29 -7.74
N GLU A 94 -13.07 3.83 -7.82
CA GLU A 94 -13.50 2.79 -8.75
C GLU A 94 -13.20 3.09 -10.24
N ASP A 95 -13.21 4.37 -10.62
CA ASP A 95 -12.91 4.84 -11.97
C ASP A 95 -11.40 5.04 -12.24
N GLY A 96 -10.55 4.74 -11.26
CA GLY A 96 -9.10 4.88 -11.32
C GLY A 96 -8.59 6.29 -11.02
N THR A 97 -9.46 7.24 -10.68
CA THR A 97 -9.03 8.56 -10.18
C THR A 97 -8.45 8.41 -8.77
N ILE A 98 -7.47 9.26 -8.42
CA ILE A 98 -6.82 9.21 -7.10
C ILE A 98 -7.83 9.67 -6.05
N GLU A 99 -8.01 8.84 -5.02
CA GLU A 99 -8.80 9.17 -3.83
C GLU A 99 -7.91 9.81 -2.76
N GLU A 100 -6.79 9.19 -2.43
CA GLU A 100 -5.90 9.66 -1.39
C GLU A 100 -4.45 9.36 -1.74
N GLN A 101 -3.54 10.28 -1.44
CA GLN A 101 -2.11 10.07 -1.58
C GLN A 101 -1.35 10.62 -0.38
N GLY A 102 -0.34 9.87 0.05
CA GLY A 102 0.52 10.24 1.16
C GLY A 102 1.82 9.45 1.14
N GLN A 103 2.57 9.55 2.24
CA GLN A 103 3.83 8.83 2.37
C GLN A 103 4.03 8.32 3.80
N PHE A 104 4.76 7.21 3.88
CA PHE A 104 5.20 6.60 5.13
C PHE A 104 6.72 6.61 5.23
N GLU A 105 7.22 6.71 6.46
CA GLU A 105 8.61 6.47 6.81
C GLU A 105 8.62 5.49 7.99
N ASP A 106 9.23 4.32 7.79
CA ASP A 106 9.36 3.25 8.78
C ASP A 106 8.04 2.83 9.45
N GLY A 107 6.99 2.78 8.65
CA GLY A 107 5.64 2.39 9.04
C GLY A 107 4.78 3.53 9.59
N GLN A 108 5.29 4.77 9.60
CA GLN A 108 4.58 5.92 10.16
C GLN A 108 4.25 6.95 9.07
N ALA A 109 3.03 7.48 9.06
CA ALA A 109 2.61 8.53 8.15
C ALA A 109 3.40 9.82 8.41
N VAL A 110 3.96 10.41 7.35
CA VAL A 110 4.78 11.63 7.42
C VAL A 110 4.45 12.61 6.29
N GLY A 111 4.71 13.89 6.55
CA GLY A 111 4.59 14.96 5.56
C GLY A 111 3.15 15.19 5.09
N LYS A 112 3.02 15.59 3.83
CA LYS A 112 1.75 16.01 3.23
C LYS A 112 0.91 14.81 2.80
N TRP A 113 -0.39 14.90 3.07
CA TRP A 113 -1.42 13.97 2.64
C TRP A 113 -2.50 14.73 1.89
N LEU A 114 -2.94 14.17 0.77
CA LEU A 114 -3.92 14.76 -0.12
C LEU A 114 -5.09 13.80 -0.25
N LEU A 115 -6.30 14.28 0.03
CA LEU A 115 -7.56 13.58 -0.25
C LEU A 115 -8.29 14.34 -1.33
N TYR A 116 -8.85 13.64 -2.30
CA TYR A 116 -9.58 14.20 -3.42
C TYR A 116 -11.05 13.76 -3.37
N TYR A 117 -11.93 14.53 -3.97
CA TYR A 117 -13.27 14.10 -4.34
C TYR A 117 -13.20 13.21 -5.58
N LYS A 118 -14.29 12.47 -5.86
CA LYS A 118 -14.39 11.65 -7.08
C LYS A 118 -14.31 12.47 -8.38
N SER A 119 -14.63 13.75 -8.34
CA SER A 119 -14.41 14.68 -9.46
C SER A 119 -12.93 14.98 -9.74
N GLY A 120 -12.02 14.59 -8.85
CA GLY A 120 -10.60 14.95 -8.87
C GLY A 120 -10.29 16.29 -8.18
N ALA A 121 -11.31 17.02 -7.70
CA ALA A 121 -11.10 18.23 -6.92
C ALA A 121 -10.45 17.89 -5.57
N LEU A 122 -9.52 18.72 -5.10
CA LEU A 122 -8.88 18.53 -3.80
C LEU A 122 -9.92 18.70 -2.69
N ALA A 123 -10.05 17.71 -1.81
CA ALA A 123 -10.96 17.73 -0.67
C ALA A 123 -10.25 18.09 0.64
N ARG A 124 -9.00 17.64 0.81
CA ARG A 124 -8.20 17.91 2.01
C ARG A 124 -6.70 17.93 1.68
N GLU A 125 -6.01 18.94 2.17
CA GLU A 125 -4.56 18.91 2.37
C GLU A 125 -4.29 18.81 3.87
N SER A 126 -3.67 17.72 4.31
CA SER A 126 -3.29 17.45 5.70
C SER A 126 -1.79 17.20 5.83
N PHE A 127 -1.27 17.35 7.05
CA PHE A 127 0.14 17.10 7.35
C PHE A 127 0.26 16.21 8.59
N HIS A 128 1.19 15.26 8.52
CA HIS A 128 1.43 14.26 9.55
C HIS A 128 2.91 14.22 9.95
N LYS A 129 3.16 13.90 11.22
CA LYS A 129 4.49 13.62 11.75
C LYS A 129 4.38 12.42 12.69
N ASN A 130 4.98 11.31 12.29
CA ASN A 130 5.02 10.07 13.07
C ASN A 130 3.59 9.62 13.44
N ASP A 131 2.73 9.46 12.42
CA ASP A 131 1.30 9.12 12.51
C ASP A 131 0.38 10.19 13.13
N ARG A 132 0.93 11.28 13.66
CA ARG A 132 0.14 12.31 14.33
C ARG A 132 -0.17 13.48 13.39
N PRO A 133 -1.41 14.01 13.39
CA PRO A 133 -1.71 15.31 12.80
C PRO A 133 -0.73 16.38 13.29
N GLU A 134 -0.13 17.13 12.36
CA GLU A 134 0.84 18.18 12.66
C GLU A 134 0.66 19.32 11.66
N GLY A 135 0.68 20.56 12.12
CA GLY A 135 0.58 21.74 11.25
C GLY A 135 -0.83 22.00 10.73
N LYS A 136 -0.91 22.74 9.63
CA LYS A 136 -2.17 23.25 9.06
C LYS A 136 -2.85 22.20 8.20
N TRP A 137 -4.08 21.86 8.52
CA TRP A 137 -4.96 21.08 7.66
C TRP A 137 -5.96 22.03 6.99
N THR A 138 -6.11 21.90 5.68
CA THR A 138 -7.05 22.68 4.88
C THR A 138 -8.06 21.75 4.26
N TYR A 139 -9.33 22.04 4.46
CA TYR A 139 -10.45 21.35 3.85
C TYR A 139 -11.07 22.26 2.81
N PHE A 140 -11.45 21.68 1.68
CA PHE A 140 -11.99 22.39 0.54
C PHE A 140 -13.39 21.89 0.23
N ASN A 141 -14.21 22.73 -0.35
CA ASN A 141 -15.41 22.30 -1.06
C ASN A 141 -15.01 21.83 -2.46
N GLU A 142 -15.93 21.17 -3.16
CA GLU A 142 -15.68 20.61 -4.49
C GLU A 142 -15.41 21.67 -5.58
N ASP A 143 -15.84 22.93 -5.35
CA ASP A 143 -15.51 24.08 -6.21
C ASP A 143 -14.09 24.66 -5.94
N GLY A 144 -13.34 24.07 -5.02
CA GLY A 144 -11.99 24.50 -4.63
C GLY A 144 -11.96 25.61 -3.58
N THR A 145 -13.11 26.12 -3.12
CA THR A 145 -13.15 27.11 -2.03
C THR A 145 -12.76 26.47 -0.70
N ILE A 146 -12.09 27.23 0.16
CA ILE A 146 -11.73 26.74 1.50
C ILE A 146 -13.00 26.61 2.32
N LYS A 147 -13.27 25.37 2.74
CA LYS A 147 -14.35 25.03 3.66
C LYS A 147 -13.94 25.29 5.10
N GLU A 148 -12.73 24.87 5.47
CA GLU A 148 -12.26 24.91 6.85
C GLU A 148 -10.73 24.86 6.91
N ILE A 149 -10.15 25.52 7.92
CA ILE A 149 -8.74 25.38 8.27
C ILE A 149 -8.66 24.97 9.74
N ARG A 150 -7.84 23.96 10.02
CA ARG A 150 -7.50 23.52 11.38
C ARG A 150 -6.00 23.52 11.55
N THR A 151 -5.52 23.79 12.76
CA THR A 151 -4.10 23.67 13.09
C THR A 151 -3.93 22.60 14.14
N TYR A 152 -2.97 21.71 13.94
CA TYR A 152 -2.65 20.62 14.85
C TYR A 152 -1.23 20.73 15.38
N LYS A 153 -1.04 20.31 16.63
CA LYS A 153 0.27 20.09 17.22
C LYS A 153 0.28 18.77 17.98
N ASN A 154 1.20 17.87 17.63
CA ASN A 154 1.33 16.56 18.28
C ASN A 154 -0.01 15.78 18.31
N GLY A 155 -0.81 15.88 17.26
CA GLY A 155 -2.10 15.21 17.12
C GLY A 155 -3.29 15.91 17.79
N GLN A 156 -3.08 17.04 18.47
CA GLN A 156 -4.16 17.81 19.09
C GLN A 156 -4.43 19.09 18.28
N GLN A 157 -5.71 19.42 18.11
CA GLN A 157 -6.11 20.69 17.48
C GLN A 157 -5.84 21.84 18.46
N ILE A 158 -5.29 22.94 17.95
CA ILE A 158 -4.96 24.16 18.73
C ILE A 158 -5.61 25.41 18.16
#